data_AF-Q1Q373-F1
#
_entry.id   AF-Q1Q373-F1
#
_cell.length_a   1.000
_cell.length_b   1.000
_cell.length_c   1.000
_cell.angle_alpha   90.00
_cell.angle_beta   90.00
_cell.angle_gamma   90.00
#
_symmetry.space_group_name_H-M   'P 1'
#
loop_
_entity.id
_entity.type
_entity.pdbx_description
1 polymer ?
#
loop_
_entity_poly.entity_id
_entity_poly.type
_entity_poly.pdbx_seq_one_letter_code
_entity_poly.pdbx_strand_id
1 'polypeptide(L)'
;MNERPRPFIRMLIACLFFFIATTLYLLLPRYWHNIPEIIKHLLLVLSAIMCIHIMEYTFFWWEIFGHMKNIIQETLQPTNHLINENKNSLEKFLHTTNQLIGKAAACGLIDIYNSSKGVKRDVYDYIKNAKKRLWLLGIAHSEIIPFEELIFSFNEKISDGIDGKILLLDAHHTQVVFRTFMESPPSEIARIINTDRSKIPAFEPFFHQGVYSDFAHTCDMLRNYPKVRDTARFYVHTPNCWLIIIDDTAYFQPYSFGKDPDRLWANAVSGSHMPVFKFHLLSDATPFKIQEDHFLKLWMTSNIDLFHVEARIADHDRILKDIFNNHSWWFKQVYGILKLSKDKNNTIFDRRKFPRLSWKWDPLPSLHFFLEESKKTITITGICDYSREGLSLQTDNISGLGVGQIIRLQGTAP
;
A
#
# COMPACT_ATOMS: atom_id res chain seq x y z
N MET A 1 0.83 -24.93 -51.23
CA MET A 1 0.81 -24.53 -52.65
C MET A 1 1.98 -25.22 -53.33
N ASN A 2 1.68 -26.12 -54.26
CA ASN A 2 2.62 -27.06 -54.85
C ASN A 2 3.09 -26.49 -56.20
N GLU A 3 3.88 -25.42 -56.17
CA GLU A 3 4.44 -24.81 -57.38
C GLU A 3 5.71 -25.56 -57.78
N ARG A 4 5.56 -26.38 -58.83
CA ARG A 4 6.66 -27.12 -59.48
C ARG A 4 7.84 -26.19 -59.84
N PRO A 5 9.09 -26.71 -59.93
CA PRO A 5 10.29 -25.92 -60.21
C PRO A 5 10.36 -25.51 -61.70
N ARG A 6 9.40 -24.71 -62.16
CA ARG A 6 9.30 -24.24 -63.54
C ARG A 6 10.45 -23.30 -63.98
N PRO A 7 10.98 -22.38 -63.15
CA PRO A 7 12.04 -21.47 -63.60
C PRO A 7 13.40 -22.16 -63.71
N PHE A 8 13.76 -23.03 -62.76
CA PHE A 8 15.02 -23.78 -62.81
C PHE A 8 15.05 -24.75 -64.01
N ILE A 9 13.94 -25.43 -64.28
CA ILE A 9 13.83 -26.30 -65.46
C ILE A 9 13.96 -25.50 -66.76
N ARG A 10 13.36 -24.30 -66.87
CA ARG A 10 13.48 -23.43 -68.04
C ARG A 10 14.90 -22.91 -68.25
N MET A 11 15.60 -22.53 -67.17
CA MET A 11 17.01 -22.15 -67.24
C MET A 11 17.88 -23.33 -67.71
N LEU A 12 17.64 -24.52 -67.18
CA LEU A 12 18.39 -25.72 -67.56
C LEU A 12 18.15 -26.09 -69.03
N ILE A 13 16.91 -25.95 -69.51
CA ILE A 13 16.56 -26.10 -70.94
C ILE A 13 17.27 -25.03 -71.80
N ALA A 14 17.27 -23.76 -71.38
CA ALA A 14 17.95 -22.68 -72.10
C ALA A 14 19.47 -22.92 -72.18
N CYS A 15 20.09 -23.33 -71.08
CA CYS A 15 21.50 -23.73 -71.04
C CYS A 15 21.80 -24.90 -71.99
N LEU A 16 20.91 -25.91 -72.02
CA LEU A 16 21.08 -27.08 -72.88
C LEU A 16 20.98 -26.72 -74.37
N PHE A 17 19.99 -25.91 -74.76
CA PHE A 17 19.87 -25.41 -76.13
C PHE A 17 21.02 -24.47 -76.52
N PHE A 18 21.48 -23.61 -75.61
CA PHE A 18 22.66 -22.77 -75.84
C PHE A 18 23.90 -23.62 -76.10
N PHE A 19 24.13 -24.66 -75.29
CA PHE A 19 25.27 -25.55 -75.43
C PHE A 19 25.21 -26.34 -76.74
N ILE A 20 24.03 -26.86 -77.10
CA ILE A 20 23.81 -27.56 -78.37
C ILE A 20 24.05 -26.62 -79.55
N ALA A 21 23.48 -25.41 -79.55
CA ALA A 21 23.63 -24.45 -80.66
C ALA A 21 25.08 -24.00 -80.83
N THR A 22 25.79 -23.74 -79.73
CA THR A 22 27.20 -23.34 -79.75
C THR A 22 28.10 -24.49 -80.21
N THR A 23 27.84 -25.71 -79.74
CA THR A 23 28.59 -26.91 -80.13
C THR A 23 28.39 -27.21 -81.62
N LEU A 24 27.15 -27.12 -82.12
CA LEU A 24 26.85 -27.24 -83.54
C LEU A 24 27.55 -26.15 -84.35
N TYR A 25 27.49 -24.89 -83.90
CA TYR A 25 28.18 -23.78 -84.58
C TYR A 25 29.69 -24.01 -84.74
N LEU A 26 30.35 -24.56 -83.72
CA LEU A 26 31.79 -24.84 -83.74
C LEU A 26 32.15 -26.10 -84.53
N LEU A 27 31.35 -27.16 -84.43
CA LEU A 27 31.68 -28.47 -85.02
C LEU A 27 31.22 -28.62 -86.47
N LEU A 28 30.06 -28.07 -86.86
CA LEU A 28 29.54 -28.24 -88.22
C LEU A 28 30.52 -27.78 -89.32
N PRO A 29 31.18 -26.61 -89.23
CA PRO A 29 32.14 -26.16 -90.25
C PRO A 29 33.35 -27.08 -90.41
N ARG A 30 33.70 -27.82 -89.34
CA ARG A 30 34.84 -28.73 -89.29
C ARG A 30 34.56 -30.05 -90.03
N TYR A 31 33.31 -30.50 -90.06
CA TYR A 31 32.89 -31.75 -90.68
C TYR A 31 32.17 -31.57 -92.03
N TRP A 32 31.59 -30.40 -92.29
CA TRP A 32 30.87 -30.10 -93.53
C TRP A 32 31.34 -28.75 -94.10
N HIS A 33 32.17 -28.76 -95.14
CA HIS A 33 32.85 -27.55 -95.60
C HIS A 33 31.95 -26.54 -96.34
N ASN A 34 30.78 -26.95 -96.84
CA ASN A 34 29.83 -26.10 -97.58
C ASN A 34 28.52 -25.85 -96.81
N ILE A 35 28.62 -25.28 -95.61
CA ILE A 35 27.42 -24.89 -94.86
C ILE A 35 26.99 -23.49 -95.29
N PRO A 36 25.73 -23.30 -95.71
CA PRO A 36 25.17 -21.99 -96.01
C PRO A 36 25.40 -21.02 -94.85
N GLU A 37 25.89 -19.82 -95.19
CA GLU A 37 26.21 -18.77 -94.21
C GLU A 37 25.00 -18.39 -93.34
N ILE A 38 23.80 -18.50 -93.90
CA ILE A 38 22.53 -18.27 -93.19
C ILE A 38 22.34 -19.21 -91.99
N ILE A 39 22.82 -20.45 -92.05
CA ILE A 39 22.72 -21.43 -90.95
C ILE A 39 23.69 -21.06 -89.82
N LYS A 40 24.90 -20.60 -90.15
CA LYS A 40 25.88 -20.12 -89.16
C LYS A 40 25.33 -18.89 -88.43
N HIS A 41 24.76 -17.95 -89.17
CA HIS A 41 24.11 -16.78 -88.57
C HIS A 41 22.92 -17.16 -87.68
N LEU A 42 22.07 -18.10 -88.12
CA LEU A 42 20.93 -18.56 -87.31
C LEU A 42 21.39 -19.21 -86.00
N LEU A 43 22.42 -20.07 -86.03
CA LEU A 43 22.97 -20.69 -84.82
C LEU A 43 23.61 -19.68 -83.87
N LEU A 44 24.30 -18.67 -84.41
CA LEU A 44 24.88 -17.59 -83.62
C LEU A 44 23.79 -16.74 -82.96
N VAL A 45 22.75 -16.36 -83.72
CA VAL A 45 21.60 -15.60 -83.20
C VAL A 45 20.87 -16.40 -82.13
N LEU A 46 20.64 -17.70 -82.35
CA LEU A 46 20.00 -18.56 -81.36
C LEU A 46 20.85 -18.69 -80.08
N SER A 47 22.17 -18.79 -80.22
CA SER A 47 23.09 -18.81 -79.08
C SER A 47 23.07 -17.48 -78.32
N ALA A 48 23.09 -16.35 -79.03
CA ALA A 48 23.01 -15.03 -78.42
C ALA A 48 21.68 -14.82 -77.66
N ILE A 49 20.55 -15.20 -78.27
CA ILE A 49 19.22 -15.14 -77.63
C ILE A 49 19.18 -16.02 -76.38
N MET A 50 19.67 -17.26 -76.45
CA MET A 50 19.68 -18.13 -75.27
C MET A 50 20.63 -17.63 -74.18
N CYS A 51 21.77 -17.04 -74.54
CA CYS A 51 22.68 -16.42 -73.56
C CYS A 51 22.01 -15.25 -72.83
N ILE A 52 21.30 -14.38 -73.57
CA ILE A 52 20.52 -13.28 -72.98
C ILE A 52 19.46 -13.83 -72.02
N HIS A 53 18.71 -14.87 -72.42
CA HIS A 53 17.74 -15.48 -71.52
C HIS A 53 18.39 -16.09 -70.28
N ILE A 54 19.52 -16.78 -70.39
CA ILE A 54 20.23 -17.32 -69.22
C ILE A 54 20.69 -16.18 -68.30
N MET A 55 21.23 -15.10 -68.86
CA MET A 55 21.64 -13.91 -68.09
C MET A 55 20.46 -13.23 -67.41
N GLU A 56 19.34 -13.02 -68.11
CA GLU A 56 18.12 -12.46 -67.53
C GLU A 56 17.62 -13.35 -66.40
N TYR A 57 17.49 -14.66 -66.61
CA TYR A 57 16.99 -15.56 -65.57
C TYR A 57 17.94 -15.62 -64.36
N THR A 58 19.25 -15.67 -64.57
CA THR A 58 20.21 -15.72 -63.46
C THR A 58 20.25 -14.42 -62.68
N PHE A 59 20.23 -13.27 -63.36
CA PHE A 59 20.23 -11.95 -62.74
C PHE A 59 18.91 -11.69 -62.00
N PHE A 60 17.75 -11.85 -62.67
CA PHE A 60 16.45 -11.65 -62.04
C PHE A 60 16.21 -12.63 -60.90
N TRP A 61 16.62 -13.90 -61.01
CA TRP A 61 16.43 -14.86 -59.92
C TRP A 61 17.31 -14.52 -58.71
N TRP A 62 18.56 -14.13 -58.93
CA TRP A 62 19.45 -13.71 -57.86
C TRP A 62 18.93 -12.46 -57.14
N GLU A 63 18.51 -11.45 -57.88
CA GLU A 63 18.01 -10.18 -57.34
C GLU A 63 16.67 -10.37 -56.61
N ILE A 64 15.70 -11.03 -57.25
CA ILE A 64 14.37 -11.27 -56.66
C ILE A 64 14.48 -12.18 -55.42
N PHE A 65 15.25 -13.26 -55.48
CA PHE A 65 15.40 -14.17 -54.33
C PHE A 65 16.22 -13.52 -53.22
N GLY A 66 17.21 -12.70 -53.56
CA GLY A 66 17.95 -11.85 -52.62
C GLY A 66 17.02 -10.87 -51.89
N HIS A 67 16.19 -10.14 -52.63
CA HIS A 67 15.21 -9.23 -52.05
C HIS A 67 14.16 -9.94 -51.21
N MET A 68 13.60 -11.06 -51.67
CA MET A 68 12.66 -11.84 -50.87
C MET A 68 13.29 -12.37 -49.59
N LYS A 69 14.53 -12.86 -49.65
CA LYS A 69 15.26 -13.33 -48.46
C LYS A 69 15.50 -12.17 -47.48
N ASN A 70 15.91 -11.00 -47.97
CA ASN A 70 16.12 -9.83 -47.14
C ASN A 70 14.80 -9.35 -46.52
N ILE A 71 13.70 -9.27 -47.28
CA ILE A 71 12.39 -8.91 -46.73
C ILE A 71 11.96 -9.91 -45.65
N ILE A 72 12.11 -11.22 -45.89
CA ILE A 72 11.78 -12.25 -44.89
C ILE A 72 12.66 -12.11 -43.63
N GLN A 73 13.95 -11.83 -43.78
CA GLN A 73 14.84 -11.63 -42.64
C GLN A 73 14.54 -10.33 -41.88
N GLU A 74 14.31 -9.23 -42.59
CA GLU A 74 14.10 -7.91 -41.99
C GLU A 74 12.70 -7.73 -41.40
N THR A 75 11.68 -8.38 -41.95
CA THR A 75 10.29 -8.22 -41.46
C THR A 75 9.79 -9.42 -40.67
N LEU A 76 10.04 -10.65 -41.12
CA LEU A 76 9.45 -11.84 -40.49
C LEU A 76 10.18 -12.23 -39.20
N GLN A 77 11.52 -12.12 -39.16
CA GLN A 77 12.28 -12.50 -37.96
C GLN A 77 12.01 -11.55 -36.77
N PRO A 78 12.04 -10.22 -36.92
CA PRO A 78 11.74 -9.32 -35.80
C PRO A 78 10.28 -9.43 -35.36
N THR A 79 9.35 -9.62 -36.30
CA THR A 79 7.93 -9.82 -35.96
C THR A 79 7.72 -11.11 -35.17
N ASN A 80 8.34 -12.22 -35.58
CA ASN A 80 8.26 -13.48 -34.84
C ASN A 80 8.94 -13.39 -33.46
N HIS A 81 10.04 -12.64 -33.36
CA HIS A 81 10.70 -12.37 -32.08
C HIS A 81 9.77 -11.62 -31.13
N LEU A 82 9.16 -10.51 -31.60
CA LEU A 82 8.20 -9.72 -30.83
C LEU A 82 6.97 -10.53 -30.41
N ILE A 83 6.44 -11.38 -31.31
CA ILE A 83 5.32 -12.27 -30.98
C ILE A 83 5.71 -13.24 -29.85
N ASN A 84 6.89 -13.84 -29.93
CA ASN A 84 7.36 -14.77 -28.91
C ASN A 84 7.66 -14.07 -27.58
N GLU A 85 8.25 -12.86 -27.60
CA GLU A 85 8.46 -12.06 -26.40
C GLU A 85 7.15 -11.67 -25.73
N ASN A 86 6.16 -11.21 -26.50
CA ASN A 86 4.85 -10.87 -25.99
C ASN A 86 4.13 -12.09 -25.41
N LYS A 87 4.23 -13.25 -26.08
CA LYS A 87 3.68 -14.51 -25.56
C LYS A 87 4.33 -14.90 -24.22
N ASN A 88 5.66 -14.89 -24.14
CA ASN A 88 6.39 -15.22 -22.91
C ASN A 88 6.07 -14.24 -21.78
N SER A 89 5.96 -12.95 -22.09
CA SER A 89 5.57 -11.90 -21.13
C SER A 89 4.15 -12.12 -20.60
N LEU A 90 3.20 -12.45 -21.49
CA LEU A 90 1.83 -12.75 -21.12
C LEU A 90 1.73 -14.02 -20.27
N GLU A 91 2.41 -15.10 -20.64
CA GLU A 91 2.46 -16.33 -19.85
C GLU A 91 3.02 -16.07 -18.45
N LYS A 92 4.11 -15.28 -18.35
CA LYS A 92 4.70 -14.89 -17.06
C LYS A 92 3.75 -14.03 -16.23
N PHE A 93 3.06 -13.07 -16.85
CA PHE A 93 2.07 -12.22 -16.19
C PHE A 93 0.88 -13.04 -15.67
N LEU A 94 0.33 -13.94 -16.49
CA LEU A 94 -0.77 -14.83 -16.10
C LEU A 94 -0.35 -15.78 -14.98
N HIS A 95 0.84 -16.38 -15.06
CA HIS A 95 1.35 -17.24 -14.01
C HIS A 95 1.47 -16.48 -12.67
N THR A 96 2.04 -15.28 -12.70
CA THR A 96 2.19 -14.42 -11.52
C THR A 96 0.82 -14.03 -10.94
N THR A 97 -0.13 -13.65 -11.81
CA THR A 97 -1.48 -13.25 -11.41
C THR A 97 -2.25 -14.41 -10.79
N ASN A 98 -2.20 -15.60 -11.41
CA ASN A 98 -2.85 -16.80 -10.88
C ASN A 98 -2.27 -17.23 -9.53
N GLN A 99 -0.94 -17.10 -9.35
CA GLN A 99 -0.34 -17.36 -8.04
C GLN A 99 -0.84 -16.37 -6.97
N LEU A 100 -0.96 -15.09 -7.30
CA LEU A 100 -1.49 -14.08 -6.38
C LEU A 100 -2.96 -14.35 -6.03
N ILE A 101 -3.80 -14.63 -7.03
CA ILE A 101 -5.22 -14.97 -6.84
C ILE A 101 -5.35 -16.23 -5.99
N GLY A 102 -4.57 -17.28 -6.28
CA GLY A 102 -4.58 -18.53 -5.51
C GLY A 102 -4.20 -18.31 -4.05
N LYS A 103 -3.18 -17.50 -3.76
CA LYS A 103 -2.79 -17.14 -2.40
C LYS A 103 -3.84 -16.28 -1.70
N ALA A 104 -4.43 -15.30 -2.39
CA ALA A 104 -5.50 -14.48 -1.87
C ALA A 104 -6.72 -15.32 -1.47
N ALA A 105 -7.16 -16.21 -2.36
CA ALA A 105 -8.25 -17.14 -2.12
C ALA A 105 -7.95 -18.09 -0.96
N ALA A 106 -6.72 -18.60 -0.84
CA ALA A 106 -6.31 -19.45 0.29
C ALA A 106 -6.40 -18.72 1.65
N CYS A 107 -6.23 -17.39 1.65
CA CYS A 107 -6.44 -16.54 2.82
C CYS A 107 -7.93 -16.15 3.03
N GLY A 108 -8.86 -16.66 2.23
CA GLY A 108 -10.27 -16.30 2.30
C GLY A 108 -10.59 -14.90 1.79
N LEU A 109 -9.67 -14.24 1.08
CA LEU A 109 -9.96 -12.95 0.43
C LEU A 109 -10.85 -13.21 -0.78
N ILE A 110 -12.07 -12.66 -0.76
CA ILE A 110 -13.07 -12.85 -1.82
C ILE A 110 -13.30 -11.59 -2.64
N ASP A 111 -13.03 -10.40 -2.09
CA ASP A 111 -13.17 -9.14 -2.82
C ASP A 111 -12.26 -8.04 -2.26
N ILE A 112 -11.92 -7.07 -3.10
CA ILE A 112 -11.18 -5.85 -2.74
C ILE A 112 -11.90 -4.65 -3.35
N TYR A 113 -12.55 -3.85 -2.50
CA TYR A 113 -13.25 -2.65 -2.94
C TYR A 113 -12.31 -1.45 -2.94
N ASN A 114 -12.18 -0.82 -4.11
CA ASN A 114 -11.44 0.43 -4.30
C ASN A 114 -12.28 1.69 -4.01
N SER A 115 -13.58 1.53 -3.71
CA SER A 115 -14.51 2.63 -3.48
C SER A 115 -15.60 2.25 -2.48
N SER A 116 -16.05 3.22 -1.69
CA SER A 116 -17.13 3.04 -0.69
C SER A 116 -18.47 2.62 -1.31
N LYS A 117 -18.75 3.04 -2.54
CA LYS A 117 -20.00 2.71 -3.26
C LYS A 117 -20.17 1.20 -3.47
N GLY A 118 -19.08 0.49 -3.79
CA GLY A 118 -19.10 -0.96 -3.97
C GLY A 118 -19.39 -1.69 -2.65
N VAL A 119 -18.70 -1.28 -1.58
CA VAL A 119 -18.86 -1.84 -0.23
C VAL A 119 -20.29 -1.66 0.27
N LYS A 120 -20.84 -0.46 0.11
CA LYS A 120 -22.15 -0.09 0.65
C LYS A 120 -23.24 -1.06 0.21
N ARG A 121 -23.38 -1.29 -1.10
CA ARG A 121 -24.39 -2.21 -1.65
C ARG A 121 -24.22 -3.62 -1.11
N ASP A 122 -22.99 -4.13 -1.14
CA ASP A 122 -22.69 -5.49 -0.72
C ASP A 122 -22.96 -5.70 0.78
N VAL A 123 -22.57 -4.75 1.62
CA VAL A 123 -22.86 -4.79 3.07
C VAL A 123 -24.38 -4.80 3.33
N TYR A 124 -25.18 -3.97 2.66
CA TYR A 124 -26.63 -3.99 2.83
C TYR A 124 -27.25 -5.35 2.49
N ASP A 125 -26.83 -5.93 1.37
CA ASP A 125 -27.30 -7.25 0.93
C ASP A 125 -26.93 -8.32 1.96
N TYR A 126 -25.73 -8.25 2.56
CA TYR A 126 -25.33 -9.17 3.62
C TYR A 126 -26.08 -8.94 4.94
N ILE A 127 -26.27 -7.70 5.39
CA ILE A 127 -27.04 -7.39 6.61
C ILE A 127 -28.46 -7.92 6.49
N LYS A 128 -29.12 -7.69 5.35
CA LYS A 128 -30.49 -8.16 5.10
C LYS A 128 -30.60 -9.69 5.22
N ASN A 129 -29.57 -10.42 4.81
CA ASN A 129 -29.54 -11.88 4.82
C ASN A 129 -28.87 -12.50 6.05
N ALA A 130 -28.37 -11.67 6.97
CA ALA A 130 -27.67 -12.12 8.16
C ALA A 130 -28.57 -12.98 9.06
N LYS A 131 -27.97 -14.02 9.68
CA LYS A 131 -28.69 -15.00 10.52
C LYS A 131 -28.09 -15.24 11.90
N LYS A 132 -26.78 -15.01 12.09
CA LYS A 132 -26.06 -15.37 13.33
C LYS A 132 -25.63 -14.12 14.10
N ARG A 133 -24.93 -13.19 13.43
CA ARG A 133 -24.31 -12.04 14.09
C ARG A 133 -24.12 -10.84 13.18
N LEU A 134 -24.06 -9.68 13.81
CA LEU A 134 -23.77 -8.41 13.17
C LEU A 134 -22.92 -7.55 14.11
N TRP A 135 -21.62 -7.46 13.82
CA TRP A 135 -20.65 -6.75 14.67
C TRP A 135 -20.03 -5.58 13.90
N LEU A 136 -20.03 -4.40 14.50
CA LEU A 136 -19.55 -3.15 13.91
C LEU A 136 -18.44 -2.55 14.79
N LEU A 137 -17.28 -2.26 14.20
CA LEU A 137 -16.17 -1.55 14.84
C LEU A 137 -15.77 -0.38 13.96
N GLY A 138 -15.69 0.80 14.56
CA GLY A 138 -15.26 2.01 13.87
C GLY A 138 -15.06 3.17 14.85
N ILE A 139 -14.92 4.38 14.31
CA ILE A 139 -14.87 5.58 15.15
C ILE A 139 -16.29 6.01 15.50
N ALA A 140 -17.04 6.39 14.47
CA ALA A 140 -18.43 6.80 14.52
C ALA A 140 -19.27 6.13 13.40
N HIS A 141 -18.65 5.23 12.62
CA HIS A 141 -19.22 4.71 11.37
C HIS A 141 -19.73 5.83 10.45
N SER A 142 -18.97 6.92 10.29
CA SER A 142 -19.26 8.02 9.37
C SER A 142 -18.50 7.90 8.04
N GLU A 143 -17.63 6.89 7.92
CA GLU A 143 -16.62 6.82 6.85
C GLU A 143 -17.17 6.15 5.58
N ILE A 144 -17.24 4.82 5.57
CA ILE A 144 -17.59 4.02 4.37
C ILE A 144 -19.11 3.93 4.22
N ILE A 145 -19.80 3.68 5.34
CA ILE A 145 -21.25 3.57 5.41
C ILE A 145 -21.68 4.31 6.68
N PRO A 146 -22.42 5.42 6.55
CA PRO A 146 -22.92 6.17 7.69
C PRO A 146 -23.79 5.31 8.60
N PHE A 147 -23.60 5.45 9.91
CA PHE A 147 -24.37 4.70 10.91
C PHE A 147 -25.88 4.92 10.79
N GLU A 148 -26.28 6.16 10.49
CA GLU A 148 -27.68 6.55 10.24
C GLU A 148 -28.34 5.65 9.19
N GLU A 149 -27.60 5.26 8.16
CA GLU A 149 -28.14 4.43 7.10
C GLU A 149 -28.17 2.93 7.46
N LEU A 150 -27.43 2.51 8.49
CA LEU A 150 -27.37 1.11 8.94
C LEU A 150 -28.31 0.83 10.11
N ILE A 151 -28.57 1.83 10.95
CA ILE A 151 -29.21 1.65 12.26
C ILE A 151 -30.58 0.99 12.19
N PHE A 152 -31.38 1.30 11.15
CA PHE A 152 -32.70 0.72 10.97
C PHE A 152 -32.63 -0.79 10.70
N SER A 153 -31.86 -1.21 9.69
CA SER A 153 -31.67 -2.63 9.37
C SER A 153 -30.96 -3.38 10.49
N PHE A 154 -30.04 -2.72 11.20
CA PHE A 154 -29.40 -3.28 12.39
C PHE A 154 -30.45 -3.54 13.47
N ASN A 155 -31.31 -2.57 13.77
CA ASN A 155 -32.37 -2.71 14.79
C ASN A 155 -33.38 -3.82 14.47
N GLU A 156 -33.77 -3.98 13.20
CA GLU A 156 -34.61 -5.11 12.76
C GLU A 156 -33.91 -6.44 13.08
N LYS A 157 -32.65 -6.59 12.67
CA LYS A 157 -31.86 -7.81 12.87
C LYS A 157 -31.64 -8.16 14.34
N ILE A 158 -31.33 -7.17 15.18
CA ILE A 158 -31.19 -7.40 16.62
C ILE A 158 -32.55 -7.75 17.24
N SER A 159 -33.64 -7.16 16.75
CA SER A 159 -34.99 -7.52 17.18
C SER A 159 -35.36 -8.96 16.86
N ASP A 160 -34.83 -9.51 15.77
CA ASP A 160 -34.99 -10.92 15.37
C ASP A 160 -34.10 -11.89 16.16
N GLY A 161 -33.30 -11.40 17.12
CA GLY A 161 -32.45 -12.21 18.00
C GLY A 161 -31.03 -12.48 17.47
N ILE A 162 -30.59 -11.74 16.45
CA ILE A 162 -29.20 -11.80 15.96
C ILE A 162 -28.25 -11.19 17.01
N ASP A 163 -27.05 -11.77 17.17
CA ASP A 163 -26.02 -11.26 18.07
C ASP A 163 -25.43 -9.93 17.54
N GLY A 164 -25.90 -8.82 18.09
CA GLY A 164 -25.46 -7.47 17.78
C GLY A 164 -24.37 -6.98 18.70
N LYS A 165 -23.30 -6.41 18.12
CA LYS A 165 -22.26 -5.72 18.88
C LYS A 165 -21.79 -4.48 18.12
N ILE A 166 -21.76 -3.34 18.78
CA ILE A 166 -21.27 -2.09 18.20
C ILE A 166 -20.14 -1.57 19.08
N LEU A 167 -18.97 -1.36 18.49
CA LEU A 167 -17.80 -0.75 19.12
C LEU A 167 -17.50 0.59 18.46
N LEU A 168 -17.74 1.65 19.22
CA LEU A 168 -17.47 3.03 18.82
C LEU A 168 -16.30 3.58 19.61
N LEU A 169 -15.59 4.54 19.05
CA LEU A 169 -14.49 5.20 19.73
C LEU A 169 -15.05 6.29 20.67
N ASP A 170 -14.66 6.30 21.95
CA ASP A 170 -15.04 7.40 22.85
C ASP A 170 -14.23 8.67 22.50
N ALA A 171 -14.92 9.69 21.97
CA ALA A 171 -14.30 10.93 21.52
C ALA A 171 -13.65 11.78 22.63
N HIS A 172 -13.90 11.47 23.90
CA HIS A 172 -13.35 12.18 25.05
C HIS A 172 -12.02 11.61 25.57
N HIS A 173 -11.35 10.76 24.79
CA HIS A 173 -10.05 10.21 25.13
C HIS A 173 -8.89 10.87 24.38
N THR A 174 -7.71 10.91 25.01
CA THR A 174 -6.49 11.52 24.47
C THR A 174 -6.13 11.00 23.07
N GLN A 175 -6.34 9.71 22.77
CA GLN A 175 -6.06 9.18 21.43
C GLN A 175 -6.96 9.79 20.36
N VAL A 176 -8.22 10.08 20.69
CA VAL A 176 -9.16 10.68 19.75
C VAL A 176 -8.89 12.15 19.58
N VAL A 177 -8.63 12.87 20.67
CA VAL A 177 -8.23 14.28 20.60
C VAL A 177 -7.01 14.44 19.70
N PHE A 178 -6.03 13.55 19.86
CA PHE A 178 -4.86 13.49 18.99
C PHE A 178 -5.20 13.13 17.53
N ARG A 179 -6.07 12.15 17.31
CA ARG A 179 -6.50 11.75 15.96
C ARG A 179 -7.19 12.90 15.24
N THR A 180 -8.18 13.53 15.87
CA THR A 180 -8.86 14.71 15.37
C THR A 180 -7.85 15.78 14.97
N PHE A 181 -6.87 16.04 15.83
CA PHE A 181 -5.81 17.00 15.56
C PHE A 181 -4.96 16.67 14.32
N MET A 182 -4.63 15.40 14.09
CA MET A 182 -3.89 14.95 12.91
C MET A 182 -4.72 15.03 11.62
N GLU A 183 -6.03 14.90 11.72
CA GLU A 183 -6.97 14.90 10.59
C GLU A 183 -7.41 16.31 10.19
N SER A 184 -7.44 17.24 11.15
CA SER A 184 -7.84 18.64 10.97
C SER A 184 -6.91 19.44 10.03
N PRO A 185 -7.44 20.44 9.30
CA PRO A 185 -6.62 21.39 8.56
C PRO A 185 -5.68 22.21 9.48
N PRO A 186 -4.51 22.68 9.00
CA PRO A 186 -3.57 23.46 9.81
C PRO A 186 -4.15 24.72 10.47
N SER A 187 -5.13 25.37 9.83
CA SER A 187 -5.82 26.54 10.38
C SER A 187 -6.66 26.18 11.61
N GLU A 188 -7.41 25.08 11.54
CA GLU A 188 -8.22 24.55 12.65
C GLU A 188 -7.33 24.09 13.80
N ILE A 189 -6.23 23.39 13.49
CA ILE A 189 -5.24 23.00 14.49
C ILE A 189 -4.69 24.22 15.23
N ALA A 190 -4.31 25.27 14.49
CA ALA A 190 -3.79 26.50 15.10
C ALA A 190 -4.82 27.16 16.03
N ARG A 191 -6.11 27.13 15.66
CA ARG A 191 -7.18 27.62 16.53
C ARG A 191 -7.26 26.79 17.80
N ILE A 192 -7.32 25.46 17.69
CA ILE A 192 -7.44 24.54 18.83
C ILE A 192 -6.29 24.72 19.84
N ILE A 193 -5.03 24.81 19.38
CA ILE A 193 -3.88 24.94 20.30
C ILE A 193 -3.86 26.28 21.02
N ASN A 194 -4.19 27.35 20.29
CA ASN A 194 -4.06 28.71 20.80
C ASN A 194 -5.28 29.16 21.60
N THR A 195 -6.32 28.32 21.71
CA THR A 195 -7.45 28.56 22.64
C THR A 195 -6.94 28.60 24.08
N ASP A 196 -7.20 29.72 24.76
CA ASP A 196 -6.96 29.84 26.19
C ASP A 196 -7.98 28.98 26.96
N ARG A 197 -7.48 27.92 27.61
CA ARG A 197 -8.26 27.01 28.46
C ARG A 197 -8.01 27.23 29.95
N SER A 198 -7.43 28.36 30.35
CA SER A 198 -7.30 28.75 31.76
C SER A 198 -8.67 28.76 32.45
N LYS A 199 -9.72 29.15 31.71
CA LYS A 199 -11.14 29.03 32.05
C LYS A 199 -11.86 28.16 31.02
N ILE A 200 -13.07 27.70 31.34
CA ILE A 200 -13.92 27.02 30.35
C ILE A 200 -14.26 28.04 29.26
N PRO A 201 -13.89 27.79 27.99
CA PRO A 201 -14.17 28.73 26.92
C PRO A 201 -15.67 28.73 26.60
N ALA A 202 -16.19 29.88 26.17
CA ALA A 202 -17.58 29.95 25.69
C ALA A 202 -17.78 29.18 24.37
N PHE A 203 -16.70 28.95 23.62
CA PHE A 203 -16.70 28.22 22.36
C PHE A 203 -15.39 27.42 22.24
N GLU A 204 -15.50 26.10 22.22
CA GLU A 204 -14.36 25.20 22.10
C GLU A 204 -14.25 24.67 20.66
N PRO A 205 -13.24 25.11 19.87
CA PRO A 205 -13.10 24.74 18.46
C PRO A 205 -12.94 23.23 18.22
N PHE A 206 -12.51 22.47 19.23
CA PHE A 206 -12.41 21.01 19.13
C PHE A 206 -13.75 20.32 18.85
N PHE A 207 -14.85 20.78 19.46
CA PHE A 207 -16.16 20.12 19.31
C PHE A 207 -16.80 20.33 17.94
N HIS A 208 -16.27 21.24 17.13
CA HIS A 208 -16.71 21.45 15.75
C HIS A 208 -15.95 20.59 14.73
N GLN A 209 -15.02 19.76 15.18
CA GLN A 209 -14.28 18.88 14.30
C GLN A 209 -15.11 17.64 13.95
N GLY A 210 -14.92 17.12 12.73
CA GLY A 210 -15.73 16.04 12.17
C GLY A 210 -15.85 14.81 13.07
N VAL A 211 -14.73 14.33 13.62
CA VAL A 211 -14.71 13.15 14.50
C VAL A 211 -15.63 13.30 15.72
N TYR A 212 -15.62 14.47 16.37
CA TYR A 212 -16.48 14.71 17.54
C TYR A 212 -17.95 14.89 17.11
N SER A 213 -18.20 15.64 16.03
CA SER A 213 -19.54 15.83 15.49
C SER A 213 -20.21 14.50 15.11
N ASP A 214 -19.47 13.62 14.44
CA ASP A 214 -19.95 12.29 14.03
C ASP A 214 -20.21 11.40 15.26
N PHE A 215 -19.34 11.46 16.26
CA PHE A 215 -19.53 10.77 17.53
C PHE A 215 -20.80 11.25 18.27
N ALA A 216 -20.98 12.56 18.40
CA ALA A 216 -22.16 13.14 19.06
C ALA A 216 -23.45 12.76 18.33
N HIS A 217 -23.46 12.88 17.00
CA HIS A 217 -24.59 12.46 16.17
C HIS A 217 -24.90 10.97 16.32
N THR A 218 -23.88 10.12 16.36
CA THR A 218 -24.05 8.66 16.57
C THR A 218 -24.65 8.35 17.94
N CYS A 219 -24.20 9.05 18.99
CA CYS A 219 -24.77 8.91 20.33
C CYS A 219 -26.25 9.32 20.36
N ASP A 220 -26.60 10.44 19.71
CA ASP A 220 -27.99 10.88 19.60
C ASP A 220 -28.86 9.86 18.86
N MET A 221 -28.33 9.24 17.80
CA MET A 221 -29.02 8.17 17.08
C MET A 221 -29.24 6.94 17.96
N LEU A 222 -28.24 6.50 18.73
CA LEU A 222 -28.38 5.35 19.64
C LEU A 222 -29.48 5.56 20.68
N ARG A 223 -29.71 6.79 21.16
CA ARG A 223 -30.79 7.10 22.10
C ARG A 223 -32.18 6.76 21.54
N ASN A 224 -32.36 6.87 20.23
CA ASN A 224 -33.63 6.61 19.57
C ASN A 224 -33.90 5.12 19.33
N TYR A 225 -32.92 4.23 19.56
CA TYR A 225 -33.03 2.79 19.31
C TYR A 225 -32.59 1.98 20.54
N PRO A 226 -33.45 1.78 21.55
CA PRO A 226 -33.07 1.17 22.84
C PRO A 226 -32.42 -0.21 22.73
N LYS A 227 -32.91 -1.08 21.82
CA LYS A 227 -32.31 -2.41 21.60
C LYS A 227 -30.90 -2.33 21.03
N VAL A 228 -30.66 -1.37 20.12
CA VAL A 228 -29.32 -1.15 19.54
C VAL A 228 -28.40 -0.49 20.55
N ARG A 229 -28.92 0.46 21.34
CA ARG A 229 -28.20 1.12 22.43
C ARG A 229 -27.55 0.10 23.37
N ASP A 230 -28.30 -0.92 23.78
CA ASP A 230 -27.82 -1.91 24.74
C ASP A 230 -26.76 -2.87 24.12
N THR A 231 -26.59 -2.83 22.79
CA THR A 231 -25.53 -3.55 22.05
C THR A 231 -24.30 -2.68 21.74
N ALA A 232 -24.32 -1.40 22.12
CA ALA A 232 -23.22 -0.47 21.87
C ALA A 232 -22.29 -0.34 23.08
N ARG A 233 -20.99 -0.38 22.81
CA ARG A 233 -19.91 -0.13 23.75
C ARG A 233 -18.89 0.83 23.14
N PHE A 234 -18.12 1.46 24.00
CA PHE A 234 -17.14 2.45 23.61
C PHE A 234 -15.74 2.00 24.01
N TYR A 235 -14.84 1.92 23.04
CA TYR A 235 -13.45 1.60 23.28
C TYR A 235 -12.60 2.87 23.35
N VAL A 236 -11.50 2.77 24.09
CA VAL A 236 -10.60 3.89 24.40
C VAL A 236 -9.21 3.71 23.80
N HIS A 237 -8.97 2.58 23.15
CA HIS A 237 -7.69 2.26 22.51
C HIS A 237 -7.53 3.04 21.20
N THR A 238 -6.29 3.10 20.70
CA THR A 238 -6.02 3.71 19.40
C THR A 238 -6.84 3.01 18.31
N PRO A 239 -7.68 3.76 17.55
CA PRO A 239 -8.47 3.18 16.47
C PRO A 239 -7.57 2.73 15.32
N ASN A 240 -7.62 1.43 14.99
CA ASN A 240 -6.72 0.83 14.00
C ASN A 240 -7.40 0.49 12.67
N CYS A 241 -8.71 0.21 12.69
CA CYS A 241 -9.46 -0.17 11.51
C CYS A 241 -10.95 0.15 11.64
N TRP A 242 -11.60 0.24 10.48
CA TRP A 242 -13.02 0.02 10.32
C TRP A 242 -13.24 -1.46 10.02
N LEU A 243 -14.17 -2.09 10.73
CA LEU A 243 -14.46 -3.52 10.61
C LEU A 243 -15.96 -3.78 10.74
N ILE A 244 -16.51 -4.54 9.82
CA ILE A 244 -17.88 -5.08 9.90
C ILE A 244 -17.80 -6.60 9.77
N ILE A 245 -18.33 -7.34 10.74
CA ILE A 245 -18.47 -8.80 10.68
C ILE A 245 -19.95 -9.13 10.58
N ILE A 246 -20.31 -9.84 9.50
CA ILE A 246 -21.67 -10.32 9.22
C ILE A 246 -21.55 -11.82 9.03
N ASP A 247 -22.07 -12.59 9.99
CA ASP A 247 -21.95 -14.05 10.03
C ASP A 247 -20.50 -14.52 9.80
N ASP A 248 -20.24 -15.11 8.63
CA ASP A 248 -18.96 -15.72 8.26
C ASP A 248 -18.18 -14.82 7.26
N THR A 249 -18.51 -13.53 7.19
CA THR A 249 -17.89 -12.54 6.30
C THR A 249 -17.41 -11.32 7.09
N ALA A 250 -16.19 -10.84 6.81
CA ALA A 250 -15.61 -9.66 7.42
C ALA A 250 -15.20 -8.64 6.35
N TYR A 251 -15.62 -7.40 6.53
CA TYR A 251 -15.18 -6.25 5.75
C TYR A 251 -14.19 -5.46 6.59
N PHE A 252 -12.98 -5.29 6.11
CA PHE A 252 -11.88 -4.70 6.85
C PHE A 252 -11.22 -3.57 6.07
N GLN A 253 -11.06 -2.42 6.71
CA GLN A 253 -10.28 -1.31 6.18
C GLN A 253 -9.33 -0.79 7.27
N PRO A 254 -8.00 -0.81 7.03
CA PRO A 254 -7.06 -0.21 7.97
C PRO A 254 -7.18 1.32 7.92
N TYR A 255 -7.11 1.97 9.10
CA TYR A 255 -7.03 3.42 9.15
C TYR A 255 -5.61 3.91 8.83
N SER A 256 -5.50 5.01 8.09
CA SER A 256 -4.23 5.65 7.78
C SER A 256 -4.35 7.16 7.76
N PHE A 257 -3.36 7.86 8.33
CA PHE A 257 -3.25 9.32 8.28
C PHE A 257 -2.78 9.88 6.93
N GLY A 258 -2.48 9.01 5.94
CA GLY A 258 -2.08 9.41 4.61
C GLY A 258 -3.25 10.03 3.82
N LYS A 259 -2.97 11.12 3.10
CA LYS A 259 -3.89 11.77 2.17
C LYS A 259 -3.29 11.74 0.77
N ASP A 260 -4.13 11.48 -0.23
CA ASP A 260 -3.73 11.65 -1.63
C ASP A 260 -3.61 13.15 -1.94
N PRO A 261 -2.41 13.67 -2.28
CA PRO A 261 -2.19 15.10 -2.51
C PRO A 261 -2.97 15.64 -3.72
N ASP A 262 -3.34 14.78 -4.68
CA ASP A 262 -4.02 15.18 -5.92
C ASP A 262 -5.55 15.16 -5.80
N ARG A 263 -6.10 14.57 -4.73
CA ARG A 263 -7.54 14.56 -4.45
C ARG A 263 -7.90 15.66 -3.45
N LEU A 264 -8.10 16.85 -3.98
CA LEU A 264 -8.44 18.06 -3.22
C LEU A 264 -9.78 18.00 -2.46
N TRP A 265 -10.68 17.08 -2.80
CA TRP A 265 -12.04 17.05 -2.26
C TRP A 265 -12.53 15.62 -1.98
N ALA A 266 -12.50 15.23 -0.72
CA ALA A 266 -13.52 14.42 -0.05
C ALA A 266 -13.08 14.28 1.42
N ASN A 267 -13.97 14.63 2.35
CA ASN A 267 -13.93 14.39 3.79
C ASN A 267 -12.60 13.83 4.33
N ALA A 268 -11.92 14.64 5.14
CA ALA A 268 -10.60 14.41 5.76
C ALA A 268 -10.52 13.23 6.75
N VAL A 269 -11.30 12.20 6.53
CA VAL A 269 -11.46 11.01 7.35
C VAL A 269 -10.40 9.99 6.93
N SER A 270 -9.56 9.58 7.88
CA SER A 270 -8.48 8.62 7.63
C SER A 270 -9.02 7.28 7.11
N GLY A 271 -8.27 6.66 6.18
CA GLY A 271 -8.62 5.36 5.60
C GLY A 271 -9.48 5.42 4.34
N SER A 272 -10.07 6.56 3.98
CA SER A 272 -10.91 6.71 2.76
C SER A 272 -10.19 6.37 1.44
N HIS A 273 -8.85 6.32 1.46
CA HIS A 273 -8.00 5.93 0.34
C HIS A 273 -7.54 4.47 0.37
N MET A 274 -7.68 3.78 1.51
CA MET A 274 -7.32 2.37 1.63
C MET A 274 -8.46 1.51 1.08
N PRO A 275 -8.15 0.42 0.35
CA PRO A 275 -9.18 -0.49 -0.11
C PRO A 275 -9.84 -1.20 1.08
N VAL A 276 -11.10 -1.60 0.88
CA VAL A 276 -11.80 -2.47 1.83
C VAL A 276 -11.63 -3.91 1.37
N PHE A 277 -11.09 -4.73 2.26
CA PHE A 277 -10.89 -6.16 2.01
C PHE A 277 -12.09 -6.93 2.54
N LYS A 278 -12.63 -7.83 1.72
CA LYS A 278 -13.71 -8.74 2.11
C LYS A 278 -13.14 -10.14 2.29
N PHE A 279 -13.22 -10.64 3.50
CA PHE A 279 -12.78 -11.98 3.86
C PHE A 279 -13.95 -12.89 4.20
N HIS A 280 -13.90 -14.14 3.75
CA HIS A 280 -14.82 -15.19 4.14
C HIS A 280 -14.13 -16.21 5.06
N LEU A 281 -14.87 -16.77 6.00
CA LEU A 281 -14.37 -17.84 6.86
C LEU A 281 -14.20 -19.13 6.06
N LEU A 282 -12.96 -19.59 5.89
CA LEU A 282 -12.66 -20.88 5.24
C LEU A 282 -12.15 -21.94 6.25
N SER A 283 -11.36 -21.54 7.25
CA SER A 283 -10.80 -22.40 8.31
C SER A 283 -10.22 -21.58 9.47
N ASP A 284 -9.71 -22.26 10.50
CA ASP A 284 -9.27 -21.68 11.79
C ASP A 284 -8.06 -20.72 11.70
N ALA A 285 -7.28 -20.72 10.62
CA ALA A 285 -6.07 -19.92 10.46
C ALA A 285 -6.21 -18.83 9.37
N THR A 286 -7.37 -18.17 9.30
CA THR A 286 -7.65 -17.17 8.26
C THR A 286 -7.63 -15.74 8.81
N PRO A 287 -7.30 -14.72 8.00
CA PRO A 287 -7.48 -13.30 8.33
C PRO A 287 -8.83 -12.98 8.99
N PHE A 288 -9.92 -13.64 8.58
CA PHE A 288 -11.22 -13.53 9.24
C PHE A 288 -11.14 -13.79 10.75
N LYS A 289 -10.50 -14.90 11.17
CA LYS A 289 -10.36 -15.27 12.59
C LYS A 289 -9.52 -14.28 13.38
N ILE A 290 -8.50 -13.69 12.75
CA ILE A 290 -7.71 -12.62 13.36
C ILE A 290 -8.57 -11.37 13.61
N GLN A 291 -9.40 -10.98 12.64
CA GLN A 291 -10.30 -9.83 12.79
C GLN A 291 -11.41 -10.11 13.83
N GLU A 292 -11.95 -11.32 13.85
CA GLU A 292 -12.92 -11.79 14.85
C GLU A 292 -12.33 -11.74 16.27
N ASP A 293 -11.14 -12.30 16.47
CA ASP A 293 -10.42 -12.26 17.75
C ASP A 293 -10.06 -10.83 18.17
N HIS A 294 -9.63 -9.99 17.22
CA HIS A 294 -9.36 -8.58 17.48
C HIS A 294 -10.61 -7.85 17.99
N PHE A 295 -11.75 -8.03 17.31
CA PHE A 295 -13.03 -7.45 17.70
C PHE A 295 -13.42 -7.91 19.11
N LEU A 296 -13.37 -9.22 19.37
CA LEU A 296 -13.77 -9.79 20.66
C LEU A 296 -12.88 -9.31 21.80
N LYS A 297 -11.56 -9.20 21.59
CA LYS A 297 -10.65 -8.64 22.60
C LYS A 297 -11.02 -7.21 22.95
N LEU A 298 -11.25 -6.35 21.95
CA LEU A 298 -11.70 -4.98 22.18
C LEU A 298 -13.06 -4.93 22.88
N TRP A 299 -13.99 -5.81 22.49
CA TRP A 299 -15.32 -5.90 23.10
C TRP A 299 -15.23 -6.24 24.59
N MET A 300 -14.39 -7.22 24.94
CA MET A 300 -14.20 -7.69 26.31
C MET A 300 -13.48 -6.66 27.19
N THR A 301 -12.60 -5.83 26.62
CA THR A 301 -11.91 -4.76 27.36
C THR A 301 -12.66 -3.43 27.38
N SER A 302 -13.72 -3.28 26.60
CA SER A 302 -14.56 -2.08 26.57
C SER A 302 -15.69 -2.21 27.58
N ASN A 303 -15.55 -1.52 28.71
CA ASN A 303 -16.56 -1.50 29.78
C ASN A 303 -17.38 -0.20 29.81
N ILE A 304 -17.20 0.67 28.82
CA ILE A 304 -17.94 1.93 28.68
C ILE A 304 -19.15 1.68 27.79
N ASP A 305 -20.33 2.03 28.28
CA ASP A 305 -21.59 2.02 27.52
C ASP A 305 -22.08 3.46 27.27
N LEU A 306 -23.27 3.61 26.69
CA LEU A 306 -23.81 4.93 26.40
C LEU A 306 -24.07 5.76 27.68
N PHE A 307 -24.45 5.14 28.79
CA PHE A 307 -24.67 5.86 30.05
C PHE A 307 -23.38 6.54 30.55
N HIS A 308 -22.26 5.81 30.51
CA HIS A 308 -20.95 6.37 30.87
C HIS A 308 -20.51 7.47 29.90
N VAL A 309 -20.80 7.30 28.61
CA VAL A 309 -20.53 8.32 27.58
C VAL A 309 -21.37 9.57 27.80
N GLU A 310 -22.65 9.45 28.14
CA GLU A 310 -23.52 10.60 28.40
C GLU A 310 -23.02 11.44 29.58
N ALA A 311 -22.55 10.80 30.64
CA ALA A 311 -21.91 11.51 31.76
C ALA A 311 -20.65 12.27 31.31
N ARG A 312 -19.87 11.70 30.39
CA ARG A 312 -18.68 12.36 29.81
C ARG A 312 -19.04 13.50 28.87
N ILE A 313 -20.10 13.32 28.06
CA ILE A 313 -20.67 14.39 27.22
C ILE A 313 -21.16 15.53 28.12
N ALA A 314 -21.70 15.28 29.30
CA ALA A 314 -22.09 16.37 30.20
C ALA A 314 -20.88 17.14 30.79
N ASP A 315 -19.72 16.50 30.86
CA ASP A 315 -18.48 17.02 31.47
C ASP A 315 -17.35 17.27 30.44
N HIS A 316 -17.73 17.40 29.16
CA HIS A 316 -16.78 17.41 28.03
C HIS A 316 -15.75 18.53 28.13
N ASP A 317 -16.14 19.71 28.60
CA ASP A 317 -15.28 20.88 28.72
C ASP A 317 -14.13 20.64 29.70
N ARG A 318 -14.44 20.04 30.87
CA ARG A 318 -13.45 19.73 31.89
C ARG A 318 -12.51 18.63 31.39
N ILE A 319 -13.05 17.56 30.80
CA ILE A 319 -12.24 16.45 30.29
C ILE A 319 -11.26 16.94 29.23
N LEU A 320 -11.74 17.74 28.26
CA LEU A 320 -10.89 18.26 27.19
C LEU A 320 -9.82 19.20 27.74
N LYS A 321 -10.18 20.08 28.69
CA LYS A 321 -9.21 20.94 29.40
C LYS A 321 -8.13 20.11 30.09
N ASP A 322 -8.49 19.05 30.80
CA ASP A 322 -7.55 18.17 31.49
C ASP A 322 -6.61 17.48 30.49
N ILE A 323 -7.13 16.99 29.35
CA ILE A 323 -6.32 16.40 28.28
C ILE A 323 -5.31 17.40 27.72
N PHE A 324 -5.73 18.62 27.38
CA PHE A 324 -4.82 19.64 26.86
C PHE A 324 -3.81 20.10 27.89
N ASN A 325 -4.18 20.21 29.17
CA ASN A 325 -3.24 20.58 30.24
C ASN A 325 -2.16 19.51 30.43
N ASN A 326 -2.56 18.24 30.47
CA ASN A 326 -1.65 17.11 30.66
C ASN A 326 -0.74 16.85 29.44
N HIS A 327 -1.18 17.22 28.24
CA HIS A 327 -0.48 16.89 26.99
C HIS A 327 -0.14 18.11 26.12
N SER A 328 -0.17 19.33 26.66
CA SER A 328 0.03 20.58 25.90
C SER A 328 1.33 20.60 25.10
N TRP A 329 2.43 20.15 25.72
CA TRP A 329 3.74 20.11 25.08
C TRP A 329 3.75 19.19 23.85
N TRP A 330 3.05 18.05 23.95
CA TRP A 330 2.98 17.06 22.88
C TRP A 330 2.15 17.58 21.70
N PHE A 331 0.99 18.17 21.96
CA PHE A 331 0.17 18.80 20.91
C PHE A 331 0.93 19.95 20.20
N LYS A 332 1.66 20.79 20.96
CA LYS A 332 2.50 21.86 20.39
C LYS A 332 3.63 21.30 19.51
N GLN A 333 4.26 20.21 19.93
CA GLN A 333 5.30 19.54 19.14
C GLN A 333 4.75 19.02 17.81
N VAL A 334 3.61 18.32 17.86
CA VAL A 334 2.95 17.74 16.68
C VAL A 334 2.56 18.84 15.70
N TYR A 335 1.96 19.93 16.18
CA TYR A 335 1.67 21.10 15.35
C TYR A 335 2.92 21.70 14.70
N GLY A 336 4.01 21.82 15.45
CA GLY A 336 5.28 22.27 14.91
C GLY A 336 5.74 21.42 13.73
N ILE A 337 5.66 20.08 13.85
CA ILE A 337 6.03 19.14 12.78
C ILE A 337 5.09 19.28 11.57
N LEU A 338 3.77 19.29 11.80
CA LEU A 338 2.78 19.39 10.73
C LEU A 338 2.90 20.72 9.95
N LYS A 339 3.20 21.82 10.64
CA LYS A 339 3.40 23.15 10.03
C LYS A 339 4.72 23.25 9.26
N LEU A 340 5.82 22.70 9.78
CA LEU A 340 7.15 22.76 9.16
C LEU A 340 7.24 21.98 7.84
N SER A 341 6.45 20.92 7.66
CA SER A 341 6.54 20.08 6.45
C SER A 341 6.10 20.76 5.14
N LYS A 342 5.48 21.96 5.20
CA LYS A 342 5.07 22.72 4.01
C LYS A 342 6.17 23.59 3.40
N ASP A 343 7.23 23.90 4.15
CA ASP A 343 8.39 24.61 3.61
C ASP A 343 9.33 23.59 2.94
N LYS A 344 9.11 23.35 1.64
CA LYS A 344 9.82 22.35 0.82
C LYS A 344 11.36 22.45 0.84
N ASN A 345 11.93 23.55 1.35
CA ASN A 345 13.37 23.78 1.41
C ASN A 345 13.99 23.55 2.79
N ASN A 346 13.21 23.28 3.83
CA ASN A 346 13.75 22.95 5.14
C ASN A 346 13.82 21.43 5.27
N THR A 347 15.05 20.91 5.39
CA THR A 347 15.30 19.57 5.88
C THR A 347 14.42 19.32 7.10
N ILE A 348 13.59 18.28 7.05
CA ILE A 348 12.74 17.87 8.18
C ILE A 348 13.69 17.49 9.31
N PHE A 349 14.05 18.45 10.16
CA PHE A 349 14.87 18.20 11.33
C PHE A 349 14.07 17.32 12.27
N ASP A 350 14.46 16.05 12.40
CA ASP A 350 13.91 15.14 13.40
C ASP A 350 14.19 15.71 14.79
N ARG A 351 13.18 16.37 15.36
CA ARG A 351 13.22 16.98 16.70
C ARG A 351 13.31 15.93 17.81
N ARG A 352 13.25 14.63 17.53
CA ARG A 352 13.59 13.60 18.54
C ARG A 352 15.07 13.63 18.95
N LYS A 353 15.89 14.45 18.29
CA LYS A 353 17.25 14.81 18.71
C LYS A 353 17.32 15.87 19.83
N PHE A 354 16.19 16.36 20.35
CA PHE A 354 16.23 17.14 21.59
C PHE A 354 16.54 16.20 22.77
N PRO A 355 17.55 16.50 23.60
CA PRO A 355 17.83 15.69 24.78
C PRO A 355 16.58 15.70 25.67
N ARG A 356 16.05 14.51 25.98
CA ARG A 356 15.08 14.40 27.07
C ARG A 356 15.78 14.92 28.32
N LEU A 357 15.10 15.78 29.08
CA LEU A 357 15.63 16.34 30.32
C LEU A 357 16.19 15.20 31.17
N SER A 358 17.45 15.34 31.61
CA SER A 358 18.09 14.37 32.49
C SER A 358 17.24 14.15 33.73
N TRP A 359 16.91 12.90 34.04
CA TRP A 359 16.21 12.59 35.27
C TRP A 359 17.20 12.56 36.43
N LYS A 360 17.01 13.45 37.41
CA LYS A 360 17.80 13.44 38.65
C LYS A 360 17.11 12.54 39.66
N TRP A 361 17.88 11.66 40.26
CA TRP A 361 17.40 10.79 41.32
C TRP A 361 17.19 11.58 42.61
N ASP A 362 15.95 11.59 43.11
CA ASP A 362 15.55 12.18 44.39
C ASP A 362 14.46 11.31 45.03
N PRO A 363 14.71 10.67 46.20
CA PRO A 363 15.92 10.76 47.02
C PRO A 363 17.12 10.04 46.38
N LEU A 364 18.32 10.58 46.61
CA LEU A 364 19.56 10.00 46.12
C LEU A 364 19.87 8.69 46.88
N PRO A 365 20.04 7.54 46.20
CA PRO A 365 20.48 6.31 46.85
C PRO A 365 21.89 6.50 47.40
N SER A 366 22.19 5.87 48.55
CA SER A 366 23.52 5.95 49.16
C SER A 366 24.51 5.10 48.34
N LEU A 367 25.15 5.73 47.36
CA LEU A 367 26.16 5.12 46.50
C LEU A 367 27.52 5.81 46.69
N HIS A 368 28.57 5.01 46.65
CA HIS A 368 29.96 5.45 46.79
C HIS A 368 30.86 4.69 45.82
N PHE A 369 31.90 5.36 45.32
CA PHE A 369 32.99 4.70 44.61
C PHE A 369 34.07 4.27 45.59
N PHE A 370 34.46 3.00 45.54
CA PHE A 370 35.68 2.53 46.18
C PHE A 370 36.80 2.41 45.15
N LEU A 371 37.86 3.20 45.34
CA LEU A 371 39.09 3.13 44.56
C LEU A 371 40.02 2.11 45.19
N GLU A 372 40.21 0.96 44.54
CA GLU A 372 41.04 -0.12 45.09
C GLU A 372 42.50 0.30 45.28
N GLU A 373 43.06 1.03 44.32
CA GLU A 373 44.47 1.44 44.30
C GLU A 373 44.82 2.44 45.42
N SER A 374 43.93 3.39 45.69
CA SER A 374 44.15 4.43 46.71
C SER A 374 43.44 4.15 48.03
N LYS A 375 42.67 3.05 48.12
CA LYS A 375 41.78 2.70 49.24
C LYS A 375 40.89 3.87 49.67
N LYS A 376 40.51 4.73 48.72
CA LYS A 376 39.73 5.94 48.96
C LYS A 376 38.29 5.70 48.55
N THR A 377 37.37 6.16 49.40
CA THR A 377 35.94 6.15 49.09
C THR A 377 35.52 7.55 48.67
N ILE A 378 34.80 7.66 47.54
CA ILE A 378 34.27 8.91 47.02
C ILE A 378 32.75 8.82 47.02
N THR A 379 32.11 9.73 47.73
CA THR A 379 30.64 9.82 47.79
C THR A 379 30.07 10.36 46.48
N ILE A 380 29.01 9.73 45.99
CA ILE A 380 28.24 10.24 44.84
C ILE A 380 27.21 11.24 45.37
N THR A 381 27.19 12.44 44.78
CA THR A 381 26.31 13.55 45.19
C THR A 381 25.19 13.84 44.21
N GLY A 382 25.16 13.12 43.08
CA GLY A 382 24.04 13.14 42.16
C GLY A 382 24.09 12.01 41.15
N ILE A 383 22.93 11.52 40.73
CA ILE A 383 22.79 10.58 39.61
C ILE A 383 21.86 11.23 38.59
N CYS A 384 22.36 11.37 37.36
CA CYS A 384 21.59 11.85 36.23
C CYS A 384 21.46 10.73 35.20
N ASP A 385 20.23 10.31 34.93
CA ASP A 385 19.92 9.34 33.87
C ASP A 385 19.62 10.07 32.56
N TYR A 386 20.40 9.76 31.52
CA TYR A 386 20.23 10.28 30.16
C TYR A 386 19.50 9.30 29.24
N SER A 387 18.98 8.19 29.78
CA SER A 387 18.11 7.13 29.18
C SER A 387 18.60 6.44 27.89
N ARG A 388 19.58 7.01 27.19
CA ARG A 388 20.14 6.55 25.91
C ARG A 388 21.65 6.64 25.87
N GLU A 389 22.23 7.59 26.60
CA GLU A 389 23.68 7.83 26.62
C GLU A 389 24.35 7.25 27.87
N GLY A 390 23.55 6.86 28.87
CA GLY A 390 24.02 6.23 30.11
C GLY A 390 23.66 7.04 31.35
N LEU A 391 24.26 6.65 32.47
CA LEU A 391 24.14 7.32 33.76
C LEU A 391 25.37 8.20 33.98
N SER A 392 25.17 9.46 34.37
CA SER A 392 26.24 10.31 34.89
C SER A 392 26.17 10.34 36.41
N LEU A 393 27.32 10.13 37.05
CA LEU A 393 27.48 10.15 38.50
C LEU A 393 28.27 11.39 38.88
N GLN A 394 27.64 12.31 39.59
CA GLN A 394 28.27 13.52 40.11
C GLN A 394 28.94 13.20 41.44
N THR A 395 30.17 13.70 41.63
CA THR A 395 30.93 13.54 42.88
C THR A 395 31.51 14.88 43.30
N ASP A 396 31.74 15.04 44.60
CA ASP A 396 32.31 16.28 45.15
C ASP A 396 33.83 16.33 45.04
N ASN A 397 34.48 15.19 44.73
CA ASN A 397 35.92 15.10 44.72
C ASN A 397 36.44 14.10 43.67
N ILE A 398 36.98 14.62 42.58
CA ILE A 398 37.59 13.82 41.50
C ILE A 398 39.08 13.52 41.72
N SER A 399 39.68 13.99 42.83
CA SER A 399 41.10 13.77 43.08
C SER A 399 41.39 12.27 43.29
N GLY A 400 42.18 11.72 42.38
CA GLY A 400 42.58 10.31 42.37
C GLY A 400 41.88 9.42 41.34
N LEU A 401 40.96 9.97 40.52
CA LEU A 401 40.33 9.27 39.39
C LEU A 401 41.14 9.49 38.11
N GLY A 402 41.68 8.40 37.55
CA GLY A 402 42.38 8.35 36.27
C GLY A 402 41.57 7.62 35.19
N VAL A 403 41.81 7.97 33.93
CA VAL A 403 41.20 7.26 32.79
C VAL A 403 41.70 5.80 32.78
N GLY A 404 40.77 4.85 32.71
CA GLY A 404 41.09 3.41 32.69
C GLY A 404 41.19 2.75 34.06
N GLN A 405 40.97 3.47 35.16
CA GLN A 405 40.87 2.87 36.49
C GLN A 405 39.60 2.05 36.66
N ILE A 406 39.74 0.90 37.32
CA ILE A 406 38.62 0.07 37.73
C ILE A 406 38.12 0.59 39.07
N ILE A 407 36.85 1.01 39.10
CA ILE A 407 36.16 1.47 40.30
C ILE A 407 35.09 0.46 40.69
N ARG A 408 34.91 0.22 41.99
CA ARG A 408 33.78 -0.56 42.50
C ARG A 408 32.72 0.38 43.03
N LEU A 409 31.53 0.29 42.46
CA LEU A 409 30.35 0.97 42.98
C LEU A 409 29.82 0.16 44.18
N GLN A 410 29.71 0.80 45.34
CA GLN A 410 29.23 0.20 46.58
C GLN A 410 28.09 1.02 47.16
N GLY A 411 27.09 0.35 47.73
CA GLY A 411 25.94 1.01 48.33
C GLY A 411 24.64 0.22 48.17
N THR A 412 23.54 0.83 48.56
CA THR A 412 22.20 0.30 48.32
C THR A 412 21.82 0.59 46.88
N ALA A 413 21.55 -0.47 46.11
CA ALA A 413 20.95 -0.31 44.79
C ALA A 413 19.62 0.45 44.90
N PRO A 414 19.28 1.22 43.86
CA PRO A 414 17.94 1.76 43.66
C PRO A 414 16.76 0.90 44.06
#